data_AF-A0ABD0N0I8-F1
#
_entry.id   AF-A0ABD0N0I8-F1
#
_cell.length_a   1.000
_cell.length_b   1.000
_cell.length_c   1.000
_cell.angle_alpha   90.00
_cell.angle_beta   90.00
_cell.angle_gamma   90.00
#
_symmetry.space_group_name_H-M   'P 1'
#
loop_
_entity.id
_entity.type
_entity.pdbx_description
1 polymer ?
#
loop_
_entity_poly.entity_id
_entity_poly.type
_entity_poly.pdbx_seq_one_letter_code
_entity_poly.pdbx_strand_id
1 'polypeptide(L)' 'TMLDLGASPDYKDRQGLTPLYHTVTVGGDPSCCEVLLRAHASVGCHDENGWHEIHQ' A
#
# COMPACT_ATOMS: atom_id res chain seq x y z
N THR A 1 13.29 -0.97 9.02
CA THR A 1 12.07 -0.29 8.54
C THR A 1 11.02 -0.32 9.64
N MET A 2 9.93 0.47 9.57
CA MET A 2 8.84 0.35 10.55
C MET A 2 8.23 -1.07 10.56
N LEU A 3 8.27 -1.77 9.42
CA LEU A 3 7.83 -3.16 9.27
C LEU A 3 8.69 -4.12 10.11
N ASP A 4 10.01 -3.92 10.14
CA ASP A 4 10.92 -4.72 10.97
C ASP A 4 10.70 -4.53 12.48
N LEU A 5 10.04 -3.44 12.86
CA LEU A 5 9.64 -3.15 14.24
C LEU A 5 8.21 -3.66 14.56
N GLY A 6 7.59 -4.41 13.64
CA GLY A 6 6.27 -5.00 13.81
C GLY A 6 5.10 -4.10 13.37
N ALA A 7 5.36 -3.02 12.62
CA ALA A 7 4.27 -2.26 12.01
C ALA A 7 3.56 -3.12 10.96
N SER A 8 2.24 -3.03 10.91
CA SER A 8 1.46 -3.66 9.85
C SER A 8 1.71 -2.96 8.51
N PRO A 9 1.94 -3.69 7.41
CA PRO A 9 2.01 -3.11 6.08
C PRO A 9 0.65 -2.61 5.58
N ASP A 10 -0.44 -2.97 6.24
CA ASP A 10 -1.82 -2.68 5.84
C ASP A 10 -2.45 -1.53 6.64
N TYR A 11 -1.63 -0.71 7.32
CA TYR A 11 -2.14 0.45 8.04
C TYR A 11 -2.85 1.41 7.10
N LYS A 12 -4.16 1.56 7.29
CA LYS A 12 -4.98 2.48 6.53
C LYS A 12 -4.81 3.91 7.03
N ASP A 13 -4.69 4.84 6.09
CA ASP A 13 -4.73 6.27 6.39
C ASP A 13 -6.18 6.75 6.64
N ARG A 14 -6.36 8.07 6.74
CA ARG A 14 -7.69 8.68 6.95
C ARG A 14 -8.65 8.50 5.76
N GLN A 15 -8.13 8.16 4.58
CA GLN A 15 -8.90 7.89 3.37
C GLN A 15 -9.20 6.39 3.23
N GLY A 16 -8.78 5.56 4.20
CA GLY A 16 -8.95 4.11 4.14
C GLY A 16 -7.96 3.41 3.20
N LEU A 17 -6.93 4.12 2.74
CA LEU A 17 -5.96 3.64 1.76
C LEU A 17 -4.73 3.03 2.44
N THR A 18 -4.21 1.95 1.88
CA THR A 18 -2.98 1.30 2.37
C THR A 18 -1.74 1.99 1.84
N PRO A 19 -0.56 1.79 2.48
CA PRO A 19 0.71 2.25 1.93
C PRO A 19 0.95 1.70 0.52
N LEU A 20 0.52 0.47 0.25
CA LEU A 20 0.63 -0.15 -1.07
C LEU A 20 -0.16 0.63 -2.14
N TYR A 21 -1.39 1.06 -1.82
CA TYR A 21 -2.19 1.90 -2.72
C TYR A 21 -1.45 3.19 -3.10
N HIS A 22 -0.86 3.86 -2.11
CA HIS A 22 -0.10 5.09 -2.32
C HIS A 22 1.15 4.88 -3.17
N THR A 23 1.86 3.77 -2.98
CA THR A 23 3.06 3.47 -3.79
C THR A 23 2.75 3.29 -5.27
N VAL A 24 1.57 2.78 -5.62
CA VAL A 24 1.14 2.62 -7.02
C VAL A 24 0.64 3.94 -7.61
N THR A 25 -0.17 4.71 -6.86
CA THR A 25 -0.85 5.91 -7.38
C THR A 25 0.00 7.17 -7.44
N VAL A 26 0.88 7.38 -6.46
CA VAL A 26 1.69 8.62 -6.39
C VAL A 26 2.82 8.60 -7.42
N GLY A 27 3.17 7.42 -7.94
CA GLY A 27 4.36 7.23 -8.76
C GLY A 27 5.62 7.38 -7.91
N GLY A 28 6.25 6.27 -7.56
CA GLY A 28 7.40 6.25 -6.66
C GLY A 28 8.39 5.15 -6.99
N ASP A 29 9.36 4.97 -6.09
CA ASP A 29 10.34 3.89 -6.20
C ASP A 29 9.62 2.51 -6.12
N PRO A 30 9.72 1.66 -7.17
CA PRO A 30 9.16 0.32 -7.15
C PRO A 30 9.67 -0.55 -6.01
N SER A 31 10.84 -0.21 -5.43
CA SER A 31 11.38 -0.90 -4.27
C SER A 31 10.45 -0.81 -3.06
N CYS A 32 9.70 0.28 -2.89
CA CYS A 32 8.71 0.43 -1.82
C CYS A 32 7.55 -0.56 -1.99
N CYS A 33 7.03 -0.72 -3.22
CA CYS A 33 6.04 -1.76 -3.52
C CYS A 33 6.59 -3.14 -3.18
N GLU A 34 7.82 -3.43 -3.60
CA GLU A 34 8.44 -4.74 -3.37
C GLU A 34 8.62 -5.03 -1.87
N VAL A 35 9.04 -4.05 -1.08
CA VAL A 35 9.18 -4.18 0.39
C VAL A 35 7.83 -4.46 1.04
N LEU A 36 6.78 -3.74 0.66
CA LEU A 36 5.44 -3.95 1.21
C LEU A 36 4.89 -5.34 0.84
N LEU A 37 5.06 -5.75 -0.42
CA LEU A 37 4.63 -7.08 -0.88
C LEU A 37 5.41 -8.21 -0.19
N ARG A 38 6.72 -8.05 0.00
CA ARG A 38 7.55 -9.00 0.78
C ARG A 38 7.12 -9.06 2.25
N ALA A 39 6.60 -7.97 2.79
CA ALA A 39 6.03 -7.91 4.13
C ALA A 39 4.59 -8.44 4.22
N HIS A 40 4.07 -9.06 3.14
CA HIS A 40 2.70 -9.58 3.06
C HIS A 40 1.61 -8.51 3.14
N ALA A 41 1.85 -7.33 2.54
CA ALA A 41 0.78 -6.35 2.31
C ALA A 41 -0.38 -6.97 1.53
N SER A 42 -1.61 -6.67 1.94
CA SER A 42 -2.83 -7.09 1.26
C SER A 42 -3.00 -6.31 -0.05
N VAL A 43 -3.39 -7.01 -1.11
CA VAL A 43 -3.74 -6.43 -2.41
C VAL A 43 -5.25 -6.35 -2.56
N GLY A 44 -5.75 -5.31 -3.22
CA GLY A 44 -7.16 -5.06 -3.48
C GLY A 44 -7.74 -3.89 -2.68
N CYS A 45 -6.89 -3.01 -2.15
CA CYS A 45 -7.34 -1.76 -1.55
C CYS A 45 -7.91 -0.85 -2.64
N HIS A 46 -9.08 -0.26 -2.39
CA HIS A 46 -9.68 0.70 -3.31
C HIS A 46 -9.96 2.04 -2.62
N ASP A 47 -10.01 3.11 -3.42
CA ASP A 47 -10.42 4.44 -2.96
C ASP A 47 -11.94 4.59 -2.83
N GLU A 48 -12.38 5.80 -2.47
CA GLU A 48 -13.80 6.16 -2.37
C GLU A 48 -14.55 6.06 -3.71
N ASN A 49 -13.82 6.10 -4.83
CA ASN A 49 -14.37 5.93 -6.17
C ASN A 49 -14.46 4.44 -6.59
N GLY A 50 -13.99 3.52 -5.74
CA GLY A 50 -13.93 2.08 -6.03
C GLY A 50 -12.76 1.65 -6.93
N TRP A 51 -11.81 2.56 -7.19
CA TRP A 51 -10.63 2.24 -7.98
C TRP A 51 -9.64 1.49 -7.12
N HIS A 52 -9.26 0.30 -7.56
CA HIS A 52 -8.27 -0.50 -6.85
C HIS A 52 -6.87 -0.05 -7.21
N GLU A 53 -5.89 -0.27 -6.33
CA GLU A 53 -4.49 0.04 -6.60
C GLU A 53 -3.99 -0.65 -7.87
N ILE A 54 -4.51 -1.83 -8.20
CA ILE A 54 -4.14 -2.60 -9.39
C ILE A 54 -4.69 -2.03 -10.71
N HIS A 55 -5.62 -1.08 -10.66
CA HIS A 55 -6.27 -0.48 -11.83
C HIS A 55 -5.72 0.90 -12.19
N GLN A 56 -4.81 1.46 -11.38
CA GLN A 56 -4.28 2.82 -11.49
C GLN A 56 -3.16 2.94 -12.53
#